data_AF-A0A1F7UZ43-F1
#
_entry.id   AF-A0A1F7UZ43-F1
#
_cell.length_a   1.000
_cell.length_b   1.000
_cell.length_c   1.000
_cell.angle_alpha   90.00
_cell.angle_beta   90.00
_cell.angle_gamma   90.00
#
_symmetry.space_group_name_H-M   'P 1'
#
loop_
_entity.id
_entity.type
_entity.pdbx_description
1 polymer ?
#
loop_
_entity_poly.entity_id
_entity_poly.type
_entity_poly.pdbx_seq_one_letter_code
_entity_poly.pdbx_strand_id
1 'polypeptide(L)'
;MKKKLKLPKFKNEDEEREFWARIDLSEYFEPSDFVRVSFPNLKPTTRSISIRIPEYLIIRVKERANALDIPYQSLMKQYIARGVREKQ
;
A
#
# COMPACT_ATOMS: atom_id res chain seq x y z
N MET A 1 13.02 17.17 18.40
CA MET A 1 11.74 17.93 18.35
C MET A 1 12.01 19.41 18.55
N LYS A 2 11.53 20.27 17.65
CA LYS A 2 11.82 21.72 17.67
C LYS A 2 10.84 22.53 18.53
N LYS A 3 9.55 22.19 18.53
CA LYS A 3 8.49 22.89 19.29
C LYS A 3 7.41 21.93 19.77
N LYS A 4 6.82 22.18 20.94
CA LYS A 4 5.71 21.37 21.48
C LYS A 4 4.42 21.66 20.71
N LEU A 5 3.92 20.67 19.98
CA LEU A 5 2.64 20.74 19.29
C LEU A 5 1.49 20.64 20.30
N LYS A 6 0.60 21.65 20.34
CA LYS A 6 -0.61 21.62 21.16
C LYS A 6 -1.77 21.12 20.30
N LEU A 7 -2.17 19.87 20.50
CA LEU A 7 -3.32 19.27 19.81
C LEU A 7 -4.63 19.72 20.49
N PRO A 8 -5.60 20.29 19.75
CA PRO A 8 -6.93 20.55 20.29
C PRO A 8 -7.71 19.22 20.46
N LYS A 9 -8.74 19.21 21.30
CA LYS A 9 -9.65 18.06 21.41
C LYS A 9 -10.60 18.08 20.22
N PHE A 10 -10.37 17.20 19.24
CA PHE A 10 -11.25 17.03 18.07
C PHE A 10 -12.54 16.29 18.46
N LYS A 11 -13.66 16.67 17.85
CA LYS A 11 -14.94 15.98 18.05
C LYS A 11 -15.21 14.91 16.99
N ASN A 12 -14.59 15.05 15.81
CA ASN A 12 -14.79 14.15 14.66
C ASN A 12 -13.48 13.95 13.88
N GLU A 13 -13.38 12.83 13.15
CA GLU A 13 -12.22 12.47 12.31
C GLU A 13 -12.00 13.47 11.16
N ASP A 14 -13.08 14.03 10.61
CA ASP A 14 -13.00 15.02 9.53
C ASP A 14 -12.30 16.31 9.99
N GLU A 15 -12.58 16.78 11.21
CA GLU A 15 -11.93 17.96 11.80
C GLU A 15 -10.44 17.72 12.04
N GLU A 16 -10.09 16.51 12.44
CA GLU A 16 -8.70 16.09 12.62
C GLU A 16 -7.96 16.10 11.27
N ARG A 17 -8.58 15.56 10.22
CA ARG A 17 -8.01 15.51 8.87
C ARG A 17 -7.75 16.91 8.31
N GLU A 18 -8.68 17.83 8.48
CA GLU A 18 -8.51 19.23 8.06
C GLU A 18 -7.39 19.94 8.84
N PHE A 19 -7.27 19.67 10.14
CA PHE A 19 -6.19 20.20 10.95
C PHE A 19 -4.81 19.71 10.48
N TRP A 20 -4.67 18.39 10.23
CA TRP A 20 -3.43 17.82 9.73
C TRP A 20 -3.07 18.29 8.31
N ALA A 21 -4.07 18.58 7.47
CA ALA A 21 -3.84 19.12 6.13
C ALA A 21 -3.31 20.56 6.12
N ARG A 22 -3.61 21.34 7.17
CA ARG A 22 -3.18 22.74 7.29
C ARG A 22 -1.85 22.92 8.01
N ILE A 23 -1.42 21.94 8.80
CA ILE A 23 -0.22 22.07 9.62
C ILE A 23 1.03 21.59 8.88
N ASP A 24 2.08 22.42 8.89
CA ASP A 24 3.39 22.01 8.40
C ASP A 24 4.16 21.28 9.52
N LEU A 25 4.34 19.97 9.35
CA LEU A 25 5.04 19.12 10.31
C LEU A 25 6.56 19.38 10.35
N SER A 26 7.13 20.05 9.34
CA SER A 26 8.56 20.35 9.25
C SER A 26 9.02 21.41 10.27
N GLU A 27 8.09 22.24 10.76
CA GLU A 27 8.36 23.25 11.78
C GLU A 27 8.46 22.67 13.20
N TYR A 28 7.89 21.47 13.43
CA TYR A 28 7.75 20.86 14.74
C TYR A 28 8.67 19.65 14.94
N PHE A 29 8.92 18.86 13.88
CA PHE A 29 9.68 17.60 13.94
C PHE A 29 11.01 17.68 13.18
N GLU A 30 12.04 17.03 13.72
CA GLU A 30 13.32 16.80 13.04
C GLU A 30 13.37 15.39 12.46
N PRO A 31 14.14 15.14 11.38
CA PRO A 31 14.30 13.79 10.80
C PRO A 31 14.70 12.72 11.82
N SER A 32 15.41 13.10 12.89
CA SER A 32 15.81 12.22 13.99
C SER A 32 14.66 11.82 14.93
N ASP A 33 13.54 12.53 14.91
CA ASP A 33 12.35 12.21 15.71
C ASP A 33 11.46 11.15 15.06
N PHE A 34 11.67 10.82 13.78
CA PHE A 34 10.86 9.85 13.05
C PHE A 34 11.35 8.42 13.31
N VAL A 35 10.45 7.58 13.82
CA VAL A 35 10.70 6.15 14.00
C VAL A 35 10.23 5.40 12.75
N ARG A 36 11.03 4.45 12.26
CA ARG A 36 10.60 3.51 11.22
C ARG A 36 9.49 2.63 11.79
N VAL A 37 8.25 3.00 11.52
CA VAL A 37 7.09 2.17 11.84
C VAL A 37 6.87 1.16 10.72
N SER A 38 6.94 -0.13 11.07
CA SER A 38 6.36 -1.17 10.24
C SER A 38 4.88 -1.23 10.58
N PHE A 39 4.02 -1.33 9.58
CA PHE A 39 2.59 -1.52 9.78
C PHE A 39 2.22 -2.99 9.51
N PRO A 40 2.58 -3.94 10.41
CA PRO A 40 2.33 -5.36 10.19
C PRO A 40 0.83 -5.70 10.12
N ASN A 41 -0.02 -4.86 10.74
CA ASN A 41 -1.46 -5.08 10.87
C ASN A 41 -2.31 -4.31 9.84
N LEU A 42 -1.71 -3.50 8.97
CA LEU A 42 -2.42 -2.95 7.80
C LEU A 42 -2.64 -4.11 6.83
N LYS A 43 -3.78 -4.78 7.00
CA LYS A 43 -4.19 -5.90 6.14
C LYS A 43 -4.15 -5.38 4.70
N PRO A 44 -3.34 -5.96 3.80
CA PRO A 44 -3.41 -5.60 2.40
C PRO A 44 -4.84 -5.91 1.94
N THR A 45 -5.64 -4.88 1.71
CA THR A 45 -7.04 -5.05 1.35
C THR A 45 -7.09 -5.69 -0.03
N THR A 46 -7.52 -6.95 -0.10
CA THR A 46 -7.73 -7.64 -1.38
C THR A 46 -9.09 -7.28 -1.92
N ARG A 47 -9.14 -6.73 -3.13
CA ARG A 47 -10.39 -6.46 -3.85
C ARG A 47 -10.54 -7.45 -5.00
N SER A 48 -11.67 -8.15 -5.04
CA SER A 48 -12.03 -8.99 -6.19
C SER A 48 -12.36 -8.11 -7.38
N ILE A 49 -11.74 -8.39 -8.53
CA ILE A 49 -11.98 -7.71 -9.79
C ILE A 49 -12.20 -8.74 -10.89
N SER A 50 -13.06 -8.42 -11.85
CA SER A 50 -13.27 -9.22 -13.05
C SER A 50 -12.43 -8.62 -14.19
N ILE A 51 -11.50 -9.39 -14.74
CA ILE A 51 -10.67 -8.99 -15.89
C ILE A 51 -10.89 -9.98 -17.04
N ARG A 52 -10.97 -9.49 -18.27
CA ARG A 52 -10.93 -10.34 -19.46
C ARG A 52 -9.48 -10.55 -19.90
N ILE A 53 -9.10 -11.81 -20.06
CA ILE A 53 -7.76 -12.22 -20.46
C ILE A 53 -7.91 -13.22 -21.62
N PRO A 54 -7.06 -13.17 -22.66
CA PRO A 54 -7.07 -14.18 -23.71
C PRO A 54 -6.83 -15.59 -23.17
N GLU A 55 -7.57 -16.58 -23.67
CA GLU A 55 -7.52 -17.97 -23.20
C GLU A 55 -6.11 -18.57 -23.28
N TYR A 56 -5.40 -18.33 -24.38
CA TYR A 56 -4.03 -18.84 -24.57
C TYR A 56 -3.08 -18.37 -23.46
N LEU A 57 -3.28 -17.16 -22.94
CA LEU A 57 -2.43 -16.60 -21.90
C LEU A 57 -2.73 -17.26 -20.54
N ILE A 58 -4.01 -17.53 -20.25
CA ILE A 58 -4.42 -18.26 -19.05
C ILE A 58 -3.80 -19.65 -19.04
N ILE A 59 -3.82 -20.35 -20.17
CA ILE A 59 -3.22 -21.68 -20.32
C ILE A 59 -1.71 -21.62 -20.03
N ARG A 60 -0.99 -20.69 -20.66
CA ARG A 60 0.46 -20.50 -20.44
C ARG A 60 0.80 -20.19 -18.98
N VAL A 61 -0.01 -19.35 -18.31
CA VAL A 61 0.21 -19.01 -16.90
C VAL A 61 -0.03 -20.24 -16.02
N LYS A 62 -1.02 -21.08 -16.31
CA LYS A 62 -1.26 -22.34 -15.57
C LYS A 62 -0.11 -23.33 -15.75
N GLU A 63 0.38 -23.51 -16.97
CA GLU A 63 1.55 -24.35 -17.27
C GLU A 63 2.77 -23.89 -16.47
N ARG A 64 3.05 -22.58 -16.49
CA ARG A 64 4.19 -22.01 -15.78
C ARG A 64 4.05 -22.10 -14.26
N ALA A 65 2.84 -21.90 -13.74
CA ALA A 65 2.56 -22.00 -12.31
C ALA A 65 2.75 -23.42 -11.80
N ASN A 66 2.30 -24.42 -12.57
CA ASN A 66 2.52 -25.84 -12.26
C ASN A 66 4.02 -26.18 -12.24
N ALA A 67 4.79 -25.73 -13.23
CA ALA A 67 6.24 -25.93 -13.27
C ALA A 67 6.99 -25.27 -12.09
N LEU A 68 6.38 -24.27 -11.44
CA LEU A 68 6.93 -23.58 -10.26
C LEU A 68 6.31 -24.09 -8.94
N ASP A 69 5.44 -25.09 -9.00
CA ASP A 69 4.68 -25.64 -7.86
C ASP A 69 3.91 -24.57 -7.06
N ILE A 70 3.28 -23.62 -7.77
CA ILE A 70 2.47 -22.56 -7.15
C ILE A 70 1.10 -22.42 -7.82
N PRO A 71 0.08 -21.87 -7.13
CA PRO A 71 -1.19 -21.54 -7.74
C PRO A 71 -1.05 -20.48 -8.85
N TYR A 72 -1.77 -20.67 -9.96
CA TYR A 72 -1.73 -19.72 -11.08
C TYR A 72 -2.19 -18.31 -10.69
N GLN A 73 -3.10 -18.18 -9.72
CA GLN A 73 -3.51 -16.87 -9.20
C GLN A 73 -2.38 -16.16 -8.44
N SER A 74 -1.53 -16.92 -7.72
CA SER A 74 -0.36 -16.36 -7.05
C SER A 74 0.67 -15.87 -8.07
N LEU A 75 0.90 -16.65 -9.15
CA LEU A 75 1.79 -16.24 -10.24
C LEU A 75 1.27 -14.98 -10.96
N MET A 76 -0.04 -14.89 -11.24
CA MET A 76 -0.65 -13.69 -11.81
C MET A 76 -0.40 -12.45 -10.94
N LYS A 77 -0.57 -12.56 -9.61
CA LYS A 77 -0.31 -11.44 -8.69
C LYS A 77 1.14 -10.97 -8.76
N GLN A 78 2.10 -11.90 -8.85
CA GLN A 78 3.51 -11.57 -8.98
C GLN A 78 3.82 -10.84 -10.28
N TYR A 79 3.25 -11.28 -11.41
CA TYR A 79 3.45 -10.61 -12.69
C TYR A 79 2.86 -9.20 -12.72
N ILE A 80 1.65 -9.01 -12.16
CA ILE A 80 1.05 -7.68 -12.02
C ILE A 80 1.94 -6.79 -11.14
N ALA A 81 2.39 -7.30 -9.98
CA ALA A 81 3.26 -6.54 -9.09
C ALA A 81 4.59 -6.14 -9.74
N ARG A 82 5.19 -7.04 -10.54
CA ARG A 82 6.41 -6.73 -11.28
C ARG A 82 6.18 -5.64 -12.33
N GLY A 83 5.12 -5.74 -13.13
CA GLY A 83 4.80 -4.75 -14.16
C GLY A 83 4.48 -3.36 -13.61
N VAL A 84 3.96 -3.27 -12.37
CA VAL A 84 3.79 -1.98 -11.66
C VAL A 84 5.13 -1.41 -11.22
N ARG A 85 6.04 -2.24 -10.69
CA ARG A 85 7.36 -1.82 -10.21
C ARG A 85 8.30 -1.38 -11.33
N GLU A 86 8.22 -2.00 -12.51
CA GLU A 86 9.09 -1.67 -13.65
C GLU A 86 8.80 -0.29 -14.28
N LYS A 87 7.65 0.34 -13.96
CA LYS A 87 7.26 1.67 -14.47
C LYS A 87 7.53 2.82 -13.49
N GLN A 88 8.28 2.58 -12.43
CA GLN A 88 8.60 3.56 -11.38
C GLN A 88 10.10 3.78 -11.31
#